data_AF-A0A961JBQ6-F1
#
_entry.id   AF-A0A961JBQ6-F1
#
_cell.length_a   1.000
_cell.length_b   1.000
_cell.length_c   1.000
_cell.angle_alpha   90.00
_cell.angle_beta   90.00
_cell.angle_gamma   90.00
#
_symmetry.space_group_name_H-M   'P 1'
#
loop_
_entity.id
_entity.type
_entity.pdbx_description
1 polymer ?
#
loop_
_entity_poly.entity_id
_entity_poly.type
_entity_poly.pdbx_seq_one_letter_code
_entity_poly.pdbx_strand_id
1 'polypeptide(L)'
;MSLHTRLFGAFLCCAVLPGLAAAEGNRLTLACAPLAPADAGSEETAPLPASPGFLLAPVKTDRAGAGEIQATGPDGGPFAGVTASHTGPFAWTAGTVLNTLTVEGTTADGRTLVFWHRLDQAQAAVPPAGQLVKLICEVS
;
A
#
# COMPACT_ATOMS: atom_id res chain seq x y z
N MET A 1 71.90 22.86 -12.25
CA MET A 1 71.35 23.42 -13.50
C MET A 1 70.45 22.37 -14.14
N SER A 2 69.22 22.76 -14.50
CA SER A 2 68.17 22.03 -15.27
C SER A 2 67.63 20.72 -14.66
N LEU A 3 66.38 20.57 -14.17
CA LEU A 3 65.00 20.93 -14.62
C LEU A 3 64.57 20.23 -15.92
N HIS A 4 63.48 19.44 -15.87
CA HIS A 4 62.45 19.01 -16.87
C HIS A 4 61.62 17.89 -16.19
N THR A 5 60.43 18.08 -15.59
CA THR A 5 59.08 18.45 -16.07
C THR A 5 58.43 17.47 -17.04
N ARG A 6 57.31 16.84 -16.59
CA ARG A 6 56.01 16.52 -17.24
C ARG A 6 55.53 15.10 -16.92
N LEU A 7 54.25 14.74 -16.82
CA LEU A 7 52.95 15.34 -16.49
C LEU A 7 51.94 14.20 -16.78
N PHE A 8 50.96 13.97 -15.92
CA PHE A 8 49.59 13.47 -16.21
C PHE A 8 49.36 12.04 -16.73
N GLY A 9 48.40 11.37 -16.08
CA GLY A 9 47.63 10.29 -16.71
C GLY A 9 46.98 9.31 -15.73
N ALA A 10 46.25 9.78 -14.72
CA ALA A 10 45.42 8.90 -13.89
C ALA A 10 44.25 8.37 -14.73
N PHE A 11 44.31 7.09 -15.12
CA PHE A 11 43.27 6.43 -15.92
C PHE A 11 42.12 5.98 -15.02
N LEU A 12 40.96 6.56 -15.30
CA LEU A 12 39.63 6.26 -14.80
C LEU A 12 39.22 4.85 -15.22
N CYS A 13 38.65 4.03 -14.33
CA CYS A 13 37.70 3.00 -14.77
C CYS A 13 36.58 2.85 -13.73
N CYS A 14 35.38 3.18 -14.20
CA CYS A 14 34.14 3.30 -13.46
C CYS A 14 33.71 1.99 -12.78
N ALA A 15 33.08 2.21 -11.63
CA ALA A 15 32.25 1.28 -10.89
C ALA A 15 31.19 0.59 -11.76
N VAL A 16 31.04 -0.72 -11.57
CA VAL A 16 29.79 -1.43 -11.84
C VAL A 16 29.55 -2.37 -10.67
N LEU A 17 28.90 -1.86 -9.62
CA LEU A 17 28.30 -2.69 -8.60
C LEU A 17 27.05 -3.36 -9.24
N PRO A 18 26.93 -4.69 -9.26
CA PRO A 18 25.69 -5.34 -9.64
C PRO A 18 24.69 -5.20 -8.48
N GLY A 19 24.06 -4.03 -8.39
CA GLY A 19 22.92 -3.80 -7.51
C GLY A 19 21.64 -4.40 -8.08
N LEU A 20 21.63 -5.70 -8.39
CA LEU A 20 20.41 -6.46 -8.67
C LEU A 20 19.85 -6.96 -7.34
N ALA A 21 19.38 -6.04 -6.51
CA ALA A 21 18.72 -6.36 -5.25
C ALA A 21 17.68 -5.27 -4.94
N ALA A 22 16.61 -5.21 -5.72
CA ALA A 22 15.43 -4.41 -5.38
C ALA A 22 14.22 -4.81 -6.22
N ALA A 23 13.45 -5.79 -5.76
CA ALA A 23 12.04 -5.92 -6.16
C ALA A 23 11.18 -6.77 -5.19
N GLU A 24 11.78 -7.62 -4.35
CA GLU A 24 11.00 -8.52 -3.48
C GLU A 24 10.69 -7.95 -2.08
N GLY A 25 11.22 -6.79 -1.72
CA GLY A 25 11.39 -6.40 -0.31
C GLY A 25 10.33 -5.52 0.36
N ASN A 26 9.17 -5.22 -0.26
CA ASN A 26 8.23 -4.26 0.38
C ASN A 26 6.74 -4.58 0.10
N ARG A 27 6.37 -5.87 0.08
CA ARG A 27 4.96 -6.27 0.06
C ARG A 27 4.39 -6.17 1.47
N LEU A 28 3.17 -5.65 1.60
CA LEU A 28 2.40 -5.65 2.84
C LEU A 28 1.25 -6.65 2.71
N THR A 29 1.28 -7.71 3.51
CA THR A 29 0.18 -8.68 3.60
C THR A 29 -0.56 -8.48 4.91
N LEU A 30 -1.88 -8.36 4.84
CA LEU A 30 -2.76 -8.15 5.99
C LEU A 30 -3.80 -9.26 6.04
N ALA A 31 -3.78 -10.05 7.11
CA ALA A 31 -4.85 -10.99 7.44
C ALA A 31 -5.69 -10.39 8.57
N CYS A 32 -6.96 -10.07 8.29
CA CYS A 32 -7.75 -9.23 9.17
C CYS A 32 -9.02 -9.92 9.68
N ALA A 33 -9.50 -9.42 10.82
CA ALA A 33 -10.84 -9.65 11.32
C ALA A 33 -11.55 -8.31 11.57
N PRO A 34 -12.86 -8.19 11.29
CA PRO A 34 -13.62 -7.00 11.62
C PRO A 34 -13.71 -6.86 13.14
N LEU A 35 -13.29 -5.70 13.65
CA LEU A 35 -13.80 -5.21 14.93
C LEU A 35 -15.24 -4.76 14.66
N ALA A 36 -16.15 -4.95 15.61
CA ALA A 36 -17.58 -4.61 15.48
C ALA A 36 -17.79 -3.29 14.69
N PRO A 37 -18.83 -3.18 13.84
CA PRO A 37 -18.92 -2.12 12.84
C PRO A 37 -18.69 -0.76 13.46
N ALA A 38 -17.78 0.02 12.87
CA ALA A 38 -17.39 1.33 13.38
C ALA A 38 -18.57 2.32 13.37
N ASP A 39 -19.60 2.08 12.54
CA ASP A 39 -20.87 2.82 12.55
C ASP A 39 -22.04 1.94 12.05
N ALA A 40 -23.13 1.89 12.80
CA ALA A 40 -24.39 1.22 12.45
C ALA A 40 -25.27 2.06 11.47
N GLY A 41 -24.70 3.06 10.80
CA GLY A 41 -25.40 3.97 9.89
C GLY A 41 -25.14 3.73 8.40
N SER A 42 -24.40 2.68 8.04
CA SER A 42 -24.06 2.40 6.64
C SER A 42 -25.23 1.68 5.96
N GLU A 43 -25.87 2.30 4.97
CA GLU A 43 -26.73 1.58 4.03
C GLU A 43 -25.90 0.46 3.39
N GLU A 44 -26.38 -0.77 3.51
CA GLU A 44 -25.57 -1.97 3.30
C GLU A 44 -25.13 -2.10 1.83
N THR A 45 -23.93 -1.60 1.57
CA THR A 45 -23.11 -2.05 0.44
C THR A 45 -22.74 -3.50 0.75
N ALA A 46 -22.79 -4.38 -0.25
CA ALA A 46 -22.66 -5.84 -0.15
C ALA A 46 -21.88 -6.38 1.08
N PRO A 47 -22.36 -7.46 1.72
CA PRO A 47 -21.86 -7.93 3.01
C PRO A 47 -20.35 -8.12 3.03
N LEU A 48 -19.74 -7.76 4.15
CA LEU A 48 -18.29 -7.88 4.33
C LEU A 48 -17.89 -9.34 4.54
N PRO A 49 -16.71 -9.75 4.02
CA PRO A 49 -16.14 -11.05 4.36
C PRO A 49 -15.84 -11.11 5.87
N ALA A 50 -16.05 -12.28 6.47
CA ALA A 50 -15.78 -12.51 7.90
C ALA A 50 -14.29 -12.36 8.27
N SER A 51 -13.40 -12.59 7.31
CA SER A 51 -11.94 -12.47 7.49
C SER A 51 -11.31 -11.87 6.22
N PRO A 52 -11.36 -10.54 6.04
CA PRO A 52 -10.77 -9.91 4.86
C PRO A 52 -9.24 -10.08 4.84
N GLY A 53 -8.70 -10.36 3.66
CA GLY A 53 -7.26 -10.39 3.40
C GLY A 53 -6.87 -9.32 2.38
N PHE A 54 -5.68 -8.73 2.53
CA PHE A 54 -5.15 -7.75 1.60
C PHE A 54 -3.68 -8.01 1.30
N LEU A 55 -3.28 -7.79 0.06
CA LEU A 55 -1.88 -7.78 -0.37
C LEU A 55 -1.60 -6.47 -1.11
N LEU A 56 -0.58 -5.74 -0.70
CA LEU A 56 -0.19 -4.48 -1.30
C LEU A 56 1.27 -4.61 -1.75
N ALA A 57 1.49 -4.63 -3.05
CA ALA A 57 2.80 -4.79 -3.66
C ALA A 57 3.21 -3.51 -4.40
N PRO A 58 4.35 -2.87 -4.05
CA PRO A 58 4.85 -1.73 -4.79
C PRO A 58 5.12 -2.08 -6.24
N VAL A 59 4.65 -1.22 -7.15
CA VAL A 59 4.99 -1.28 -8.57
C VAL A 59 6.04 -0.21 -8.85
N LYS A 60 5.77 1.02 -8.42
CA LYS A 60 6.66 2.16 -8.60
C LYS A 60 6.42 3.18 -7.49
N THR A 61 7.22 3.11 -6.44
CA THR A 61 7.15 4.02 -5.29
C THR A 61 8.43 4.84 -5.14
N ASP A 62 8.30 6.04 -4.58
CA ASP A 62 9.44 6.85 -4.17
C ASP A 62 10.03 6.37 -2.83
N ARG A 63 11.00 7.14 -2.30
CA ARG A 63 11.66 6.82 -1.01
C ARG A 63 10.76 6.97 0.21
N ALA A 64 9.65 7.70 0.11
CA ALA A 64 8.64 7.81 1.16
C ALA A 64 7.59 6.68 1.05
N GLY A 65 7.70 5.85 0.02
CA GLY A 65 6.78 4.77 -0.27
C GLY A 65 5.55 5.24 -1.04
N ALA A 66 5.48 6.50 -1.47
CA ALA A 66 4.35 7.03 -2.24
C ALA A 66 4.46 6.62 -3.71
N GLY A 67 3.35 6.30 -4.36
CA GLY A 67 3.33 5.96 -5.79
C GLY A 67 2.36 4.85 -6.13
N GLU A 68 2.70 4.09 -7.17
CA GLU A 68 1.86 3.04 -7.75
C GLU A 68 2.08 1.70 -7.03
N ILE A 69 0.97 1.01 -6.78
CA ILE A 69 0.94 -0.33 -6.18
C ILE A 69 0.03 -1.26 -6.99
N GLN A 70 0.22 -2.56 -6.80
CA GLN A 70 -0.75 -3.59 -7.09
C GLN A 70 -1.41 -3.97 -5.77
N ALA A 71 -2.73 -3.78 -5.68
CA ALA A 71 -3.54 -4.15 -4.53
C ALA A 71 -4.35 -5.40 -4.84
N THR A 72 -4.34 -6.38 -3.95
CA THR A 72 -5.28 -7.50 -3.97
C THR A 72 -6.18 -7.36 -2.76
N GLY A 73 -7.47 -7.20 -3.00
CA GLY A 73 -8.49 -7.10 -1.97
C GLY A 73 -9.05 -8.46 -1.56
N PRO A 74 -10.11 -8.48 -0.73
CA PRO A 74 -10.73 -9.71 -0.26
C PRO A 74 -11.43 -10.53 -1.36
N ASP A 75 -11.67 -9.92 -2.52
CA ASP A 75 -12.16 -10.58 -3.73
C ASP A 75 -11.08 -11.37 -4.48
N GLY A 76 -9.81 -11.25 -4.06
CA GLY A 76 -8.67 -11.99 -4.62
C GLY A 76 -8.18 -11.46 -5.98
N GLY A 77 -8.84 -10.47 -6.56
CA GLY A 77 -8.43 -9.84 -7.81
C GLY A 77 -7.27 -8.88 -7.61
N PRO A 78 -6.26 -8.85 -8.50
CA PRO A 78 -5.27 -7.79 -8.50
C PRO A 78 -5.81 -6.52 -9.18
N PHE A 79 -5.62 -5.38 -8.55
CA PHE A 79 -6.02 -4.06 -9.02
C PHE A 79 -4.84 -3.11 -9.02
N ALA A 80 -4.80 -2.21 -10.00
CA ALA A 80 -3.90 -1.06 -9.92
C ALA A 80 -4.39 -0.13 -8.81
N GLY A 81 -3.45 0.35 -8.01
CA GLY A 81 -3.73 1.26 -6.91
C GLY A 81 -2.62 2.27 -6.70
N VAL A 82 -2.83 3.11 -5.71
CA VAL A 82 -1.86 4.11 -5.27
C VAL A 82 -1.69 4.05 -3.77
N THR A 83 -0.54 4.52 -3.31
CA THR A 83 -0.30 4.77 -1.89
C THR A 83 0.32 6.14 -1.69
N ALA A 84 0.04 6.76 -0.56
CA ALA A 84 0.66 8.02 -0.16
C ALA A 84 1.93 7.82 0.70
N SER A 85 2.18 6.61 1.21
CA SER A 85 3.38 6.30 2.01
C SER A 85 3.59 4.78 2.17
N HIS A 86 4.63 4.37 2.90
CA HIS A 86 4.81 2.97 3.31
C HIS A 86 3.66 2.40 4.17
N THR A 87 2.91 3.25 4.87
CA THR A 87 1.81 2.84 5.77
C THR A 87 0.44 3.27 5.25
N GLY A 88 0.38 3.74 4.00
CA GLY A 88 -0.84 4.19 3.34
C GLY A 88 -1.11 5.69 3.51
N PRO A 89 -2.36 6.14 3.26
CA PRO A 89 -3.49 5.33 2.78
C PRO A 89 -3.18 4.64 1.46
N PHE A 90 -3.70 3.42 1.31
CA PHE A 90 -3.66 2.63 0.09
C PHE A 90 -5.03 2.69 -0.58
N ALA A 91 -5.10 3.04 -1.85
CA ALA A 91 -6.37 3.18 -2.57
C ALA A 91 -6.35 2.41 -3.88
N TRP A 92 -7.44 1.72 -4.18
CA TRP A 92 -7.65 1.03 -5.45
C TRP A 92 -9.14 0.92 -5.75
N THR A 93 -9.49 0.72 -7.02
CA THR A 93 -10.89 0.55 -7.43
C THR A 93 -11.10 -0.88 -7.93
N ALA A 94 -12.12 -1.55 -7.40
CA ALA A 94 -12.58 -2.86 -7.82
C ALA A 94 -14.00 -2.74 -8.38
N GLY A 95 -14.14 -2.81 -9.71
CA GLY A 95 -15.41 -2.49 -10.37
C GLY A 95 -15.79 -1.02 -10.16
N THR A 96 -16.91 -0.77 -9.47
CA THR A 96 -17.39 0.58 -9.13
C THR A 96 -17.06 0.99 -7.70
N VAL A 97 -16.39 0.13 -6.93
CA VAL A 97 -16.10 0.37 -5.52
C VAL A 97 -14.70 0.90 -5.36
N LEU A 98 -14.58 2.15 -4.87
CA LEU A 98 -13.34 2.70 -4.39
C LEU A 98 -13.05 2.13 -3.00
N ASN A 99 -11.91 1.47 -2.86
CA ASN A 99 -11.41 0.94 -1.61
C ASN A 99 -10.30 1.84 -1.10
N THR A 100 -10.26 2.07 0.21
CA THR A 100 -9.14 2.73 0.89
C THR A 100 -8.80 1.99 2.17
N LEU A 101 -7.53 1.64 2.35
CA LEU A 101 -6.98 1.13 3.60
C LEU A 101 -6.09 2.17 4.24
N THR A 102 -6.35 2.47 5.50
CA THR A 102 -5.51 3.37 6.30
C THR A 102 -5.06 2.63 7.54
N VAL A 103 -3.75 2.52 7.74
CA VAL A 103 -3.19 2.02 9.00
C VAL A 103 -3.39 3.08 10.07
N GLU A 104 -4.15 2.75 11.11
CA GLU A 104 -4.38 3.63 12.27
C GLU A 104 -3.20 3.56 13.24
N GLY A 105 -2.65 2.36 13.44
CA GLY A 105 -1.56 2.11 14.37
C GLY A 105 -1.50 0.65 14.80
N THR A 106 -0.87 0.40 15.95
CA THR A 106 -0.71 -0.94 16.52
C THR A 106 -1.34 -1.04 17.91
N THR A 107 -1.96 -2.17 18.21
CA THR A 107 -2.48 -2.50 19.54
C THR A 107 -1.36 -2.90 20.50
N ALA A 108 -1.67 -2.99 21.80
CA ALA A 108 -0.71 -3.38 22.83
C ALA A 108 -0.14 -4.80 22.65
N ASP A 109 -0.89 -5.69 22.00
CA ASP A 109 -0.47 -7.05 21.62
C ASP A 109 0.21 -7.13 20.24
N GLY A 110 0.53 -5.99 19.61
CA GLY A 110 1.33 -5.92 18.39
C GLY A 110 0.56 -6.14 17.08
N ARG A 111 -0.77 -6.27 17.13
CA ARG A 111 -1.61 -6.35 15.92
C ARG A 111 -1.82 -4.96 15.32
N THR A 112 -2.07 -4.89 14.02
CA THR A 112 -2.27 -3.63 13.31
C THR A 112 -3.75 -3.28 13.25
N LEU A 113 -4.12 -2.06 13.62
CA LEU A 113 -5.46 -1.52 13.41
C LEU A 113 -5.52 -0.85 12.05
N VAL A 114 -6.52 -1.21 11.26
CA VAL A 114 -6.70 -0.71 9.90
C VAL A 114 -8.14 -0.24 9.72
N PHE A 115 -8.32 0.93 9.13
CA PHE A 115 -9.62 1.35 8.62
C PHE A 115 -9.74 0.94 7.16
N TRP A 116 -10.77 0.18 6.83
CA TRP A 116 -11.16 -0.12 5.46
C TRP A 116 -12.43 0.65 5.10
N HIS A 117 -12.28 1.59 4.19
CA HIS A 117 -13.39 2.33 3.60
C HIS A 117 -13.72 1.76 2.22
N ARG A 118 -15.01 1.53 1.97
CA ARG A 118 -15.57 1.11 0.69
C ARG A 118 -16.60 2.14 0.27
N LEU A 119 -16.43 2.73 -0.89
CA LEU A 119 -17.35 3.72 -1.45
C LEU A 119 -17.86 3.22 -2.80
N ASP A 120 -19.15 2.93 -2.93
CA ASP A 120 -19.74 2.56 -4.20
C ASP A 120 -19.99 3.81 -5.06
N GLN A 121 -19.18 3.98 -6.10
CA GLN A 121 -19.21 5.14 -6.99
C GLN A 121 -20.30 5.04 -8.06
N ALA A 122 -20.99 3.89 -8.17
CA ALA A 122 -22.12 3.74 -9.10
C ALA A 122 -23.42 4.35 -8.56
N GLN A 123 -23.48 4.64 -7.26
CA GLN A 123 -24.68 5.17 -6.65
C GLN A 123 -24.93 6.62 -7.05
N ALA A 124 -26.20 6.93 -7.31
CA ALA A 124 -26.64 8.30 -7.58
C ALA A 124 -26.86 9.12 -6.29
N ALA A 125 -26.73 8.51 -5.11
CA ALA A 125 -26.86 9.18 -3.83
C ALA A 125 -25.73 10.20 -3.62
N VAL A 126 -26.06 11.36 -3.04
CA VAL A 126 -25.10 12.41 -2.73
C VAL A 126 -25.26 12.81 -1.25
N PRO A 127 -24.25 12.57 -0.39
CA PRO A 127 -22.99 11.89 -0.71
C PRO A 127 -23.21 10.39 -1.03
N PRO A 128 -22.29 9.74 -1.78
CA PRO A 128 -22.41 8.31 -2.06
C PRO A 128 -22.38 7.52 -0.75
N ALA A 129 -23.15 6.43 -0.65
CA ALA A 129 -23.10 5.60 0.55
C ALA A 129 -21.75 4.87 0.61
N GLY A 130 -21.12 4.97 1.77
CA GLY A 130 -19.86 4.33 2.06
C GLY A 130 -19.99 3.45 3.29
N GLN A 131 -19.16 2.41 3.35
CA GLN A 131 -19.02 1.56 4.51
C GLN A 131 -17.60 1.73 5.06
N LEU A 132 -17.49 2.14 6.31
CA LEU A 132 -16.23 2.23 7.04
C LEU A 132 -16.18 1.16 8.11
N VAL A 133 -15.17 0.30 8.05
CA VAL A 133 -14.97 -0.77 9.03
C VAL A 133 -13.58 -0.69 9.63
N LYS A 134 -13.53 -0.85 10.94
CA LYS A 134 -12.29 -0.98 11.67
C LYS A 134 -11.92 -2.46 11.73
N LEU A 135 -10.71 -2.77 11.33
CA LEU A 135 -10.16 -4.11 11.26
C LEU A 135 -9.01 -4.24 12.26
N ILE A 136 -8.82 -5.44 12.79
CA ILE A 136 -7.60 -5.85 13.46
C ILE A 136 -6.89 -6.88 12.60
N CYS A 137 -5.63 -6.64 12.30
CA CYS A 137 -4.88 -7.38 11.30
C CYS A 137 -3.54 -7.89 11.83
N GLU A 138 -3.14 -9.05 11.35
CA GLU A 138 -1.77 -9.55 11.45
C GLU A 138 -1.01 -9.17 10.17
N VAL A 139 0.20 -8.64 10.35
CA VAL A 139 1.11 -8.30 9.25
C VAL A 139 2.01 -9.51 9.00
N SER A 140 2.17 -9.91 7.73
CA SER A 140 3.04 -11.03 7.31
C SER A 140 3.85 -10.70 6.07
#